data_AF-A0A258JNE7-F1
#
_entry.id   AF-A0A258JNE7-F1
#
_cell.length_a   1.000
_cell.length_b   1.000
_cell.length_c   1.000
_cell.angle_alpha   90.00
_cell.angle_beta   90.00
_cell.angle_gamma   90.00
#
_symmetry.space_group_name_H-M   'P 1'
#
loop_
_entity.id
_entity.type
_entity.pdbx_description
1 polymer ?
#
loop_
_entity_poly.entity_id
_entity_poly.type
_entity_poly.pdbx_seq_one_letter_code
_entity_poly.pdbx_strand_id
1 'polypeptide(L)'
;RNFRNEGMDRTHNPEFTAMEIYVAYKDYNWMMEFAEGLLEHCAIAVNGASEVTFGEHTINFKAPYARVTMTDSIKHFTGFDISGKTEQELFEAARGMGIEVDETMGKGKLIDEIFGAKCEGNYIQPTFITDYPKEMSPLCKEHRDNPELTERFELMVCGKEIANAYSELNDPIDQRERFEDQMRLAAKGDDEANGIIDEDFLRALEYGMPPTSGMGIGMDRLIMYLTNNASIQEVLLFPQMRPEKKQASVELSDEEKFIVDLLKKSENKMDLTQLKISANLSGKKWDASMKNLSKHGLTKVAVEGESKVVELVG
;
A
#
# COMPACT_ATOMS: atom_id res chain seq x y z
N ARG A 1 9.23 -7.45 -12.12
CA ARG A 1 9.28 -6.57 -10.93
C ARG A 1 8.41 -5.38 -11.27
N ASN A 2 7.50 -5.02 -10.39
CA ASN A 2 6.52 -3.96 -10.61
C ASN A 2 6.86 -2.79 -9.68
N PHE A 3 6.58 -1.58 -10.15
CA PHE A 3 6.88 -0.34 -9.43
C PHE A 3 5.59 0.47 -9.32
N ARG A 4 5.21 0.83 -8.09
CA ARG A 4 4.03 1.66 -7.81
C ARG A 4 4.45 2.83 -6.92
N ASN A 5 4.06 4.04 -7.31
CA ASN A 5 4.36 5.26 -6.55
C ASN A 5 3.30 5.49 -5.47
N GLU A 6 3.19 4.52 -4.57
CA GLU A 6 2.17 4.46 -3.52
C GLU A 6 2.81 4.54 -2.12
N GLY A 7 1.96 4.64 -1.10
CA GLY A 7 2.39 4.58 0.29
C GLY A 7 3.05 3.24 0.65
N MET A 8 3.86 3.25 1.71
CA MET A 8 4.43 2.03 2.29
C MET A 8 3.67 1.64 3.54
N ASP A 9 3.35 0.35 3.65
CA ASP A 9 2.75 -0.24 4.86
C ASP A 9 3.34 -1.64 5.13
N ARG A 10 2.65 -2.44 5.95
CA ARG A 10 3.11 -3.79 6.33
C ARG A 10 3.10 -4.79 5.18
N THR A 11 2.37 -4.51 4.11
CA THR A 11 2.13 -5.38 2.95
C THR A 11 2.47 -4.74 1.60
N HIS A 12 2.84 -3.45 1.59
CA HIS A 12 3.17 -2.68 0.39
C HIS A 12 4.59 -2.11 0.47
N ASN A 13 5.36 -2.36 -0.59
CA ASN A 13 6.66 -1.73 -0.85
C ASN A 13 6.63 -1.16 -2.29
N PRO A 14 7.24 0.02 -2.57
CA PRO A 14 7.09 0.68 -3.86
C PRO A 14 7.64 -0.15 -5.04
N GLU A 15 8.59 -1.02 -4.75
CA GLU A 15 9.06 -2.07 -5.66
C GLU A 15 8.68 -3.44 -5.10
N PHE A 16 7.99 -4.27 -5.90
CA PHE A 16 7.53 -5.60 -5.46
C PHE A 16 7.58 -6.62 -6.61
N THR A 17 7.65 -7.89 -6.25
CA THR A 17 7.69 -9.03 -7.17
C THR A 17 6.29 -9.53 -7.46
N ALA A 18 5.88 -9.48 -8.72
CA ALA A 18 4.74 -10.21 -9.23
C ALA A 18 5.22 -11.33 -10.16
N MET A 19 4.50 -12.46 -10.14
CA MET A 19 4.54 -13.47 -11.18
C MET A 19 3.26 -13.32 -12.00
N GLU A 20 3.39 -13.13 -13.31
CA GLU A 20 2.24 -13.08 -14.23
C GLU A 20 2.33 -14.25 -15.22
N ILE A 21 1.19 -14.92 -15.43
CA ILE A 21 1.03 -15.97 -16.43
C ILE A 21 -0.20 -15.71 -17.28
N TYR A 22 -0.13 -16.10 -18.55
CA TYR A 22 -1.23 -16.05 -19.49
C TYR A 22 -1.32 -17.39 -20.21
N VAL A 23 -2.50 -18.00 -20.21
CA VAL A 23 -2.72 -19.34 -20.77
C VAL A 23 -3.84 -19.29 -21.80
N ALA A 24 -3.47 -19.51 -23.06
CA ALA A 24 -4.42 -19.57 -24.16
C ALA A 24 -5.38 -20.78 -24.02
N TYR A 25 -6.60 -20.59 -24.50
CA TYR A 25 -7.73 -21.52 -24.49
C TYR A 25 -8.22 -21.92 -23.10
N LYS A 26 -7.97 -21.08 -22.09
CA LYS A 26 -8.42 -21.24 -20.70
C LYS A 26 -9.23 -20.05 -20.23
N ASP A 27 -10.03 -20.26 -19.19
CA ASP A 27 -10.85 -19.25 -18.52
C ASP A 27 -10.48 -19.13 -17.04
N TYR A 28 -11.08 -18.16 -16.35
CA TYR A 28 -10.84 -17.92 -14.93
C TYR A 28 -11.17 -19.13 -14.02
N ASN A 29 -12.08 -20.02 -14.42
CA ASN A 29 -12.38 -21.24 -13.67
C ASN A 29 -11.20 -22.20 -13.68
N TRP A 30 -10.62 -22.42 -14.85
CA TRP A 30 -9.39 -23.21 -14.95
C TRP A 30 -8.25 -22.56 -14.18
N MET A 31 -8.17 -21.22 -14.20
CA MET A 31 -7.13 -20.49 -13.48
C MET A 31 -7.28 -20.61 -11.96
N MET A 32 -8.50 -20.70 -11.42
CA MET A 32 -8.73 -21.03 -10.00
C MET A 32 -8.16 -22.41 -9.64
N GLU A 33 -8.46 -23.45 -10.44
CA GLU A 33 -7.93 -24.81 -10.23
C GLU A 33 -6.39 -24.84 -10.34
N PHE A 34 -5.84 -24.08 -11.28
CA PHE A 34 -4.39 -23.94 -11.43
C PHE A 34 -3.77 -23.26 -10.21
N ALA A 35 -4.37 -22.18 -9.71
CA ALA A 35 -3.89 -21.44 -8.54
C ALA A 35 -3.92 -22.33 -7.27
N GLU A 36 -4.99 -23.09 -7.06
CA GLU A 36 -5.09 -24.08 -5.99
C GLU A 36 -3.91 -25.07 -6.02
N GLY A 37 -3.69 -25.72 -7.16
CA GLY A 37 -2.62 -26.71 -7.32
C GLY A 37 -1.21 -26.11 -7.17
N LEU A 38 -0.99 -24.91 -7.71
CA LEU A 38 0.28 -24.20 -7.61
C LEU A 38 0.62 -23.86 -6.16
N LEU A 39 -0.34 -23.27 -5.43
CA LEU A 39 -0.12 -22.81 -4.06
C LEU A 39 0.02 -23.98 -3.08
N GLU A 40 -0.77 -25.05 -3.24
CA GLU A 40 -0.60 -26.27 -2.45
C GLU A 40 0.80 -26.87 -2.67
N HIS A 41 1.25 -26.94 -3.93
CA HIS A 41 2.58 -27.43 -4.27
C HIS A 41 3.69 -26.60 -3.60
N CYS A 42 3.59 -25.27 -3.65
CA CYS A 42 4.53 -24.37 -2.99
C CYS A 42 4.57 -24.58 -1.47
N ALA A 43 3.41 -24.65 -0.82
CA ALA A 43 3.32 -24.88 0.63
C ALA A 43 3.97 -26.21 1.03
N ILE A 44 3.67 -27.30 0.33
CA ILE A 44 4.28 -28.61 0.59
C ILE A 44 5.78 -28.59 0.35
N ALA A 45 6.23 -27.95 -0.73
CA ALA A 45 7.65 -27.89 -1.08
C ALA A 45 8.48 -27.12 -0.05
N VAL A 46 7.94 -26.03 0.52
CA VAL A 46 8.63 -25.16 1.47
C VAL A 46 8.49 -25.65 2.91
N ASN A 47 7.27 -26.05 3.32
CA ASN A 47 6.93 -26.33 4.72
C ASN A 47 6.72 -27.82 5.00
N GLY A 48 6.72 -28.68 3.97
CA GLY A 48 6.48 -30.13 4.10
C GLY A 48 5.00 -30.53 4.25
N ALA A 49 4.10 -29.56 4.29
CA ALA A 49 2.65 -29.74 4.41
C ALA A 49 1.90 -28.62 3.70
N SER A 50 0.62 -28.84 3.36
CA SER A 50 -0.26 -27.80 2.82
C SER A 50 -0.71 -26.80 3.88
N GLU A 51 -0.58 -27.15 5.16
CA GLU A 51 -0.88 -26.29 6.30
C GLU A 51 0.32 -25.41 6.65
N VAL A 52 0.07 -24.12 6.81
CA VAL A 52 1.07 -23.12 7.23
C VAL A 52 0.56 -22.32 8.42
N THR A 53 1.49 -21.82 9.24
CA THR A 53 1.17 -20.90 10.34
C THR A 53 1.49 -19.48 9.90
N PHE A 54 0.55 -18.57 10.07
CA PHE A 54 0.75 -17.14 9.87
C PHE A 54 0.16 -16.36 11.04
N GLY A 55 1.03 -15.77 11.87
CA GLY A 55 0.62 -15.16 13.12
C GLY A 55 -0.09 -16.16 14.03
N GLU A 56 -1.34 -15.89 14.37
CA GLU A 56 -2.19 -16.76 15.19
C GLU A 56 -3.03 -17.75 14.37
N HIS A 57 -3.00 -17.66 13.04
CA HIS A 57 -3.82 -18.47 12.16
C HIS A 57 -3.06 -19.68 11.62
N THR A 58 -3.77 -20.81 11.53
CA THR A 58 -3.35 -21.96 10.73
C THR A 58 -4.16 -21.95 9.43
N ILE A 59 -3.47 -21.77 8.31
CA ILE A 59 -4.04 -21.68 6.96
C ILE A 59 -3.77 -22.99 6.24
N ASN A 60 -4.71 -23.49 5.45
CA ASN A 60 -4.48 -24.67 4.63
C ASN A 60 -4.60 -24.32 3.13
N PHE A 61 -3.51 -24.47 2.39
CA PHE A 61 -3.47 -24.29 0.93
C PHE A 61 -3.96 -25.51 0.15
N LYS A 62 -4.52 -26.51 0.83
CA LYS A 62 -5.11 -27.66 0.15
C LYS A 62 -6.44 -27.30 -0.51
N ALA A 63 -6.58 -27.65 -1.79
CA ALA A 63 -7.81 -27.49 -2.54
C ALA A 63 -8.98 -28.34 -1.97
N PRO A 64 -10.25 -27.97 -2.21
CA PRO A 64 -10.70 -26.77 -2.93
C PRO A 64 -10.88 -25.56 -2.00
N TYR A 65 -10.65 -24.36 -2.55
CA TYR A 65 -10.90 -23.10 -1.86
C TYR A 65 -12.38 -22.71 -1.97
N ALA A 66 -12.85 -21.93 -0.99
CA ALA A 66 -14.19 -21.36 -1.07
C ALA A 66 -14.26 -20.36 -2.24
N ARG A 67 -15.42 -20.30 -2.90
CA ARG A 67 -15.72 -19.33 -3.96
C ARG A 67 -16.92 -18.51 -3.52
N VAL A 68 -16.77 -17.19 -3.46
CA VAL A 68 -17.80 -16.27 -2.99
C VAL A 68 -17.86 -15.10 -3.95
N THR A 69 -19.04 -14.76 -4.47
CA THR A 69 -19.14 -13.58 -5.34
C THR A 69 -18.90 -12.29 -4.55
N MET A 70 -18.38 -11.25 -5.19
CA MET A 70 -18.23 -9.91 -4.58
C MET A 70 -19.54 -9.44 -3.94
N THR A 71 -20.65 -9.63 -4.66
CA THR A 71 -22.01 -9.28 -4.19
C THR A 71 -22.39 -10.07 -2.94
N ASP A 72 -22.22 -11.39 -2.96
CA ASP A 72 -22.59 -12.24 -1.81
C ASP A 72 -21.72 -11.96 -0.59
N SER A 73 -20.44 -11.66 -0.80
CA SER A 73 -19.53 -11.23 0.26
C SER A 73 -20.05 -9.98 0.97
N ILE A 74 -20.28 -8.90 0.22
CA ILE A 74 -20.77 -7.63 0.78
C ILE A 74 -22.12 -7.85 1.47
N LYS A 75 -23.03 -8.57 0.83
CA LYS A 75 -24.35 -8.88 1.39
C LYS A 75 -24.26 -9.69 2.68
N HIS A 76 -23.34 -10.64 2.78
CA HIS A 76 -23.15 -11.45 3.98
C HIS A 76 -22.66 -10.62 5.16
N PHE A 77 -21.63 -9.79 4.97
CA PHE A 77 -21.00 -9.03 6.07
C PHE A 77 -21.72 -7.73 6.43
N THR A 78 -22.49 -7.16 5.50
CA THR A 78 -23.14 -5.85 5.69
C THR A 78 -24.67 -5.90 5.67
N GLY A 79 -25.25 -6.95 5.09
CA GLY A 79 -26.69 -7.02 4.80
C GLY A 79 -27.13 -6.19 3.58
N PHE A 80 -26.21 -5.46 2.93
CA PHE A 80 -26.50 -4.62 1.77
C PHE A 80 -26.26 -5.37 0.47
N ASP A 81 -27.26 -5.36 -0.43
CA ASP A 81 -27.15 -5.96 -1.77
C ASP A 81 -26.80 -4.88 -2.79
N ILE A 82 -25.61 -5.01 -3.40
CA ILE A 82 -25.09 -4.07 -4.41
C ILE A 82 -25.72 -4.25 -5.79
N SER A 83 -26.47 -5.34 -6.02
CA SER A 83 -27.04 -5.68 -7.33
C SER A 83 -27.98 -4.59 -7.84
N GLY A 84 -27.71 -4.07 -9.04
CA GLY A 84 -28.53 -3.05 -9.69
C GLY A 84 -28.53 -1.68 -9.00
N LYS A 85 -27.65 -1.46 -8.01
CA LYS A 85 -27.55 -0.19 -7.30
C LYS A 85 -26.91 0.90 -8.13
N THR A 86 -27.44 2.10 -7.97
CA THR A 86 -26.87 3.32 -8.52
C THR A 86 -25.66 3.78 -7.70
N GLU A 87 -24.80 4.61 -8.30
CA GLU A 87 -23.66 5.24 -7.63
C GLU A 87 -24.08 5.97 -6.35
N GLN A 88 -25.18 6.73 -6.40
CA GLN A 88 -25.73 7.45 -5.25
C GLN A 88 -26.14 6.50 -4.11
N GLU A 89 -26.82 5.38 -4.40
CA GLU A 89 -27.22 4.41 -3.39
C GLU A 89 -25.99 3.74 -2.73
N LEU A 90 -24.94 3.46 -3.49
CA LEU A 90 -23.68 2.90 -2.98
C LEU A 90 -22.94 3.91 -2.10
N PHE A 91 -22.89 5.17 -2.53
CA PHE A 91 -22.29 6.26 -1.76
C PHE A 91 -22.98 6.44 -0.41
N GLU A 92 -24.32 6.47 -0.39
CA GLU A 92 -25.10 6.56 0.84
C GLU A 92 -24.91 5.33 1.74
N ALA A 93 -24.84 4.13 1.17
CA ALA A 93 -24.56 2.91 1.91
C ALA A 93 -23.17 2.93 2.55
N ALA A 94 -22.13 3.27 1.79
CA ALA A 94 -20.75 3.38 2.29
C ALA A 94 -20.64 4.39 3.45
N ARG A 95 -21.22 5.59 3.28
CA ARG A 95 -21.29 6.59 4.35
C ARG A 95 -22.06 6.11 5.57
N GLY A 96 -23.19 5.43 5.37
CA GLY A 96 -23.99 4.82 6.45
C GLY A 96 -23.21 3.75 7.23
N MET A 97 -22.25 3.10 6.58
CA MET A 97 -21.33 2.12 7.16
C MET A 97 -20.09 2.74 7.83
N GLY A 98 -19.97 4.07 7.81
CA GLY A 98 -18.83 4.82 8.36
C GLY A 98 -17.56 4.72 7.53
N ILE A 99 -17.69 4.47 6.23
CA ILE A 99 -16.57 4.40 5.28
C ILE A 99 -16.33 5.80 4.70
N GLU A 100 -15.08 6.23 4.64
CA GLU A 100 -14.70 7.49 4.03
C GLU A 100 -14.78 7.37 2.50
N VAL A 101 -15.74 8.06 1.90
CA VAL A 101 -15.94 8.11 0.45
C VAL A 101 -16.20 9.56 0.02
N ASP A 102 -15.87 9.89 -1.22
CA ASP A 102 -16.08 11.23 -1.79
C ASP A 102 -16.81 11.18 -3.15
N GLU A 103 -17.28 12.33 -3.62
CA GLU A 103 -18.13 12.45 -4.82
C GLU A 103 -17.39 12.18 -6.14
N THR A 104 -16.06 12.05 -6.13
CA THR A 104 -15.27 11.68 -7.31
C THR A 104 -15.23 10.17 -7.53
N MET A 105 -15.56 9.38 -6.50
CA MET A 105 -15.55 7.92 -6.56
C MET A 105 -16.73 7.39 -7.38
N GLY A 106 -16.41 6.74 -8.51
CA GLY A 106 -17.40 6.01 -9.29
C GLY A 106 -17.90 4.75 -8.58
N LYS A 107 -18.98 4.15 -9.12
CA LYS A 107 -19.59 2.91 -8.61
C LYS A 107 -18.58 1.79 -8.28
N GLY A 108 -17.61 1.54 -9.16
CA GLY A 108 -16.58 0.52 -8.96
C GLY A 108 -15.73 0.76 -7.72
N LYS A 109 -15.24 1.99 -7.54
CA LYS A 109 -14.44 2.39 -6.37
C LYS A 109 -15.27 2.33 -5.08
N LEU A 110 -16.53 2.75 -5.11
CA LEU A 110 -17.42 2.64 -3.95
C LEU A 110 -17.63 1.18 -3.50
N ILE A 111 -17.78 0.25 -4.44
CA ILE A 111 -17.90 -1.18 -4.14
C ILE A 111 -16.59 -1.72 -3.55
N ASP A 112 -15.45 -1.31 -4.13
CA ASP A 112 -14.11 -1.67 -3.64
C ASP A 112 -13.90 -1.21 -2.18
N GLU A 113 -14.22 0.05 -1.87
CA GLU A 113 -14.14 0.59 -0.51
C GLU A 113 -15.05 -0.14 0.49
N ILE A 114 -16.28 -0.50 0.08
CA ILE A 114 -17.19 -1.32 0.90
C ILE A 114 -16.59 -2.70 1.17
N PHE A 115 -16.06 -3.35 0.13
CA PHE A 115 -15.46 -4.67 0.26
C PHE A 115 -14.21 -4.62 1.15
N GLY A 116 -13.27 -3.72 0.89
CA GLY A 116 -12.03 -3.56 1.65
C GLY A 116 -12.29 -3.27 3.13
N ALA A 117 -13.23 -2.37 3.42
CA ALA A 117 -13.53 -1.98 4.80
C ALA A 117 -14.32 -3.03 5.59
N LYS A 118 -15.21 -3.79 4.96
CA LYS A 118 -16.18 -4.66 5.67
C LYS A 118 -16.00 -6.15 5.44
N CYS A 119 -15.34 -6.55 4.37
CA CYS A 119 -15.29 -7.94 3.92
C CYS A 119 -13.87 -8.50 3.94
N GLU A 120 -12.92 -7.82 3.30
CA GLU A 120 -11.56 -8.32 3.01
C GLU A 120 -10.92 -8.98 4.24
N GLY A 121 -10.88 -8.27 5.37
CA GLY A 121 -10.24 -8.73 6.62
C GLY A 121 -10.82 -10.00 7.25
N ASN A 122 -12.01 -10.47 6.82
CA ASN A 122 -12.65 -11.66 7.37
C ASN A 122 -12.20 -12.97 6.68
N TYR A 123 -11.55 -12.87 5.52
CA TYR A 123 -11.14 -14.04 4.72
C TYR A 123 -9.79 -14.61 5.17
N ILE A 124 -9.83 -15.44 6.23
CA ILE A 124 -8.61 -16.04 6.80
C ILE A 124 -8.10 -17.22 5.97
N GLN A 125 -8.97 -18.18 5.64
CA GLN A 125 -8.63 -19.30 4.74
C GLN A 125 -8.60 -18.82 3.28
N PRO A 126 -7.84 -19.49 2.40
CA PRO A 126 -7.82 -19.17 0.98
C PRO A 126 -9.24 -19.18 0.40
N THR A 127 -9.66 -18.04 -0.12
CA THR A 127 -11.00 -17.83 -0.66
C THR A 127 -10.93 -17.02 -1.94
N PHE A 128 -11.50 -17.54 -3.02
CA PHE A 128 -11.70 -16.79 -4.24
C PHE A 128 -12.92 -15.89 -4.08
N ILE A 129 -12.68 -14.58 -4.21
CA ILE A 129 -13.73 -13.60 -4.44
C ILE A 129 -13.93 -13.51 -5.94
N THR A 130 -15.14 -13.74 -6.43
CA THR A 130 -15.42 -13.87 -7.87
C THR A 130 -16.41 -12.83 -8.38
N ASP A 131 -16.44 -12.69 -9.69
CA ASP A 131 -17.51 -12.02 -10.46
C ASP A 131 -17.62 -10.53 -10.11
N TYR A 132 -16.50 -9.83 -10.29
CA TYR A 132 -16.38 -8.40 -10.03
C TYR A 132 -17.21 -7.60 -11.05
N PRO A 133 -17.83 -6.47 -10.64
CA PRO A 133 -18.46 -5.53 -11.55
C PRO A 133 -17.61 -5.18 -12.77
N LYS A 134 -18.28 -4.99 -13.91
CA LYS A 134 -17.65 -4.62 -15.19
C LYS A 134 -16.87 -3.29 -15.09
N GLU A 135 -17.42 -2.33 -14.35
CA GLU A 135 -16.88 -0.98 -14.22
C GLU A 135 -15.52 -0.91 -13.50
N MET A 136 -15.19 -1.92 -12.66
CA MET A 136 -13.91 -1.98 -11.93
C MET A 136 -12.88 -2.91 -12.58
N SER A 137 -13.20 -3.44 -13.76
CA SER A 137 -12.48 -4.55 -14.39
C SER A 137 -12.27 -4.29 -15.89
N PRO A 138 -11.49 -3.25 -16.26
CA PRO A 138 -11.41 -2.73 -17.63
C PRO A 138 -10.71 -3.67 -18.64
N LEU A 139 -9.98 -4.67 -18.14
CA LEU A 139 -9.26 -5.68 -18.94
C LEU A 139 -9.91 -7.06 -18.86
N CYS A 140 -10.99 -7.20 -18.10
CA CYS A 140 -11.62 -8.48 -17.83
C CYS A 140 -12.81 -8.68 -18.77
N LYS A 141 -12.92 -9.89 -19.30
CA LYS A 141 -14.04 -10.28 -20.16
C LYS A 141 -15.35 -10.24 -19.38
N GLU A 142 -16.42 -9.79 -20.05
CA GLU A 142 -17.78 -9.85 -19.50
C GLU A 142 -18.15 -11.26 -19.06
N HIS A 143 -18.89 -11.36 -17.96
CA HIS A 143 -19.35 -12.64 -17.44
C HIS A 143 -20.38 -13.26 -18.39
N ARG A 144 -20.20 -14.55 -18.71
CA ARG A 144 -21.00 -15.27 -19.72
C ARG A 144 -22.51 -15.24 -19.50
N ASP A 145 -22.93 -15.14 -18.24
CA ASP A 145 -24.35 -15.15 -17.84
C ASP A 145 -24.86 -13.78 -17.34
N ASN A 146 -23.97 -12.79 -17.13
CA ASN A 146 -24.36 -11.48 -16.59
C ASN A 146 -23.42 -10.36 -17.09
N PRO A 147 -23.84 -9.55 -18.07
CA PRO A 147 -22.98 -8.53 -18.68
C PRO A 147 -22.57 -7.39 -17.73
N GLU A 148 -23.23 -7.24 -16.57
CA GLU A 148 -22.85 -6.26 -15.55
C GLU A 148 -21.62 -6.69 -14.74
N LEU A 149 -21.22 -7.97 -14.85
CA LEU A 149 -20.10 -8.58 -14.14
C LEU A 149 -19.02 -9.03 -15.12
N THR A 150 -17.86 -9.41 -14.59
CA THR A 150 -16.72 -9.94 -15.35
C THR A 150 -16.27 -11.28 -14.81
N GLU A 151 -15.67 -12.10 -15.66
CA GLU A 151 -15.03 -13.35 -15.24
C GLU A 151 -13.67 -13.07 -14.59
N ARG A 152 -13.70 -12.46 -13.41
CA ARG A 152 -12.54 -12.07 -12.60
C ARG A 152 -12.62 -12.73 -11.23
N PHE A 153 -11.47 -13.07 -10.67
CA PHE A 153 -11.35 -13.39 -9.27
C PHE A 153 -10.12 -12.74 -8.63
N GLU A 154 -10.21 -12.52 -7.33
CA GLU A 154 -9.07 -12.30 -6.46
C GLU A 154 -9.00 -13.39 -5.40
N LEU A 155 -7.80 -13.82 -5.05
CA LEU A 155 -7.58 -14.80 -4.00
C LEU A 155 -7.19 -14.09 -2.70
N MET A 156 -8.06 -14.20 -1.71
CA MET A 156 -7.85 -13.64 -0.37
C MET A 156 -7.29 -14.71 0.57
N VAL A 157 -6.25 -14.35 1.33
CA VAL A 157 -5.64 -15.18 2.38
C VAL A 157 -5.26 -14.28 3.56
N CYS A 158 -5.65 -14.66 4.78
CA CYS A 158 -5.42 -13.84 5.98
C CYS A 158 -5.82 -12.37 5.82
N GLY A 159 -6.94 -12.14 5.14
CA GLY A 159 -7.52 -10.83 4.95
C GLY A 159 -6.73 -9.90 4.02
N LYS A 160 -5.92 -10.47 3.13
CA LYS A 160 -5.24 -9.73 2.05
C LYS A 160 -5.24 -10.53 0.76
N GLU A 161 -5.32 -9.80 -0.35
CA GLU A 161 -5.19 -10.34 -1.70
C GLU A 161 -3.79 -10.94 -1.93
N ILE A 162 -3.71 -12.10 -2.58
CA ILE A 162 -2.44 -12.71 -3.01
C ILE A 162 -2.36 -12.94 -4.52
N ALA A 163 -3.50 -12.97 -5.19
CA ALA A 163 -3.58 -13.14 -6.63
C ALA A 163 -4.80 -12.41 -7.18
N ASN A 164 -4.68 -11.91 -8.40
CA ASN A 164 -5.77 -11.38 -9.22
C ASN A 164 -5.69 -12.04 -10.59
N ALA A 165 -6.83 -12.49 -11.10
CA ALA A 165 -6.90 -13.27 -12.33
C ALA A 165 -8.26 -13.10 -13.01
N TYR A 166 -8.27 -13.33 -14.32
CA TYR A 166 -9.49 -13.19 -15.09
C TYR A 166 -9.43 -13.95 -16.43
N SER A 167 -10.59 -14.16 -17.03
CA SER A 167 -10.67 -14.39 -18.47
C SER A 167 -10.36 -13.07 -19.16
N GLU A 168 -9.35 -13.06 -20.03
CA GLU A 168 -8.85 -11.86 -20.70
C GLU A 168 -9.87 -11.28 -21.67
N LEU A 169 -10.02 -9.96 -21.65
CA LEU A 169 -10.78 -9.25 -22.67
C LEU A 169 -9.99 -9.26 -23.98
N ASN A 170 -10.50 -10.03 -24.94
CA ASN A 170 -9.84 -10.23 -26.23
C ASN A 170 -10.60 -9.60 -27.42
N ASP A 171 -11.69 -8.87 -27.15
CA ASP A 171 -12.40 -8.09 -28.15
C ASP A 171 -11.79 -6.67 -28.21
N PRO A 172 -11.13 -6.29 -29.32
CA PRO A 172 -10.49 -4.97 -29.45
C PRO A 172 -11.50 -3.81 -29.44
N ILE A 173 -12.76 -4.06 -29.83
CA ILE A 173 -13.80 -3.03 -29.86
C ILE A 173 -14.23 -2.72 -28.44
N ASP A 174 -14.61 -3.74 -27.66
CA ASP A 174 -14.97 -3.56 -26.23
C ASP A 174 -13.77 -3.00 -25.45
N GLN A 175 -12.55 -3.50 -25.69
CA GLN A 175 -11.36 -3.00 -24.99
C GLN A 175 -11.12 -1.51 -25.23
N ARG A 176 -11.36 -0.99 -26.45
CA ARG A 176 -11.28 0.44 -26.74
C ARG A 176 -12.32 1.23 -25.95
N GLU A 177 -13.56 0.76 -25.93
CA GLU A 177 -14.63 1.39 -25.16
C GLU A 177 -14.26 1.46 -23.66
N ARG A 178 -13.67 0.39 -23.10
CA ARG A 178 -13.18 0.41 -21.69
C ARG A 178 -12.09 1.43 -21.46
N PHE A 179 -11.15 1.61 -22.39
CA PHE A 179 -10.12 2.63 -22.25
C PHE A 179 -10.68 4.05 -22.34
N GLU A 180 -11.65 4.28 -23.23
CA GLU A 180 -12.35 5.58 -23.30
C GLU A 180 -13.09 5.87 -21.99
N ASP A 181 -13.67 4.86 -21.34
CA ASP A 181 -14.33 4.99 -20.04
C ASP A 181 -13.33 5.31 -18.93
N GLN A 182 -12.19 4.63 -18.90
CA GLN A 182 -11.09 4.91 -17.96
C GLN A 182 -10.54 6.33 -18.13
N MET A 183 -10.41 6.82 -19.37
CA MET A 183 -10.04 8.23 -19.62
C MET A 183 -11.07 9.21 -19.05
N ARG A 184 -12.37 8.89 -19.14
CA ARG A 184 -13.43 9.72 -18.55
C ARG A 184 -13.36 9.76 -17.02
N LEU A 185 -12.99 8.64 -16.38
CA LEU A 185 -12.76 8.58 -14.93
C LEU A 185 -11.51 9.36 -14.51
N ALA A 186 -10.39 9.18 -15.22
CA ALA A 186 -9.17 9.95 -14.97
C ALA A 186 -9.41 11.47 -15.10
N ALA A 187 -10.20 11.90 -16.09
CA ALA A 187 -10.59 13.30 -16.25
C ALA A 187 -11.46 13.85 -15.10
N LYS A 188 -12.12 12.98 -14.32
CA LYS A 188 -12.85 13.34 -13.10
C LYS A 188 -11.97 13.41 -11.85
N GLY A 189 -10.70 13.05 -11.95
CA GLY A 189 -9.74 13.08 -10.84
C GLY A 189 -9.50 11.72 -10.18
N ASP A 190 -9.87 10.61 -10.82
CA ASP A 190 -9.46 9.28 -10.39
C ASP A 190 -7.98 9.05 -10.78
N ASP A 191 -7.09 9.15 -9.80
CA ASP A 191 -5.64 9.00 -9.99
C ASP A 191 -5.21 7.55 -10.32
N GLU A 192 -6.08 6.55 -10.08
CA GLU A 192 -5.83 5.13 -10.37
C GLU A 192 -6.29 4.73 -11.78
N ALA A 193 -7.16 5.51 -12.40
CA ALA A 193 -7.67 5.24 -13.74
C ALA A 193 -6.61 5.48 -14.84
N ASN A 194 -6.60 4.63 -15.86
CA ASN A 194 -5.65 4.79 -16.97
C ASN A 194 -6.01 6.02 -17.82
N GLY A 195 -5.18 7.07 -17.73
CA GLY A 195 -5.34 8.31 -18.50
C GLY A 195 -4.87 8.25 -19.96
N ILE A 196 -4.43 7.09 -20.47
CA ILE A 196 -3.86 6.92 -21.81
C ILE A 196 -4.48 5.70 -22.50
N ILE A 197 -4.87 5.87 -23.77
CA ILE A 197 -5.21 4.75 -24.66
C ILE A 197 -3.92 4.17 -25.24
N ASP A 198 -3.67 2.89 -24.99
CA ASP A 198 -2.58 2.15 -25.62
C ASP A 198 -3.02 1.63 -27.00
N GLU A 199 -2.76 2.45 -28.03
CA GLU A 199 -3.09 2.12 -29.42
C GLU A 199 -2.29 0.93 -29.96
N ASP A 200 -1.11 0.63 -29.43
CA ASP A 200 -0.33 -0.53 -29.87
C ASP A 200 -0.91 -1.83 -29.31
N PHE A 201 -1.33 -1.81 -28.04
CA PHE A 201 -2.05 -2.92 -27.42
C PHE A 201 -3.38 -3.21 -28.14
N LEU A 202 -4.18 -2.18 -28.44
CA LEU A 202 -5.41 -2.36 -29.21
C LEU A 202 -5.15 -2.95 -30.59
N ARG A 203 -4.14 -2.43 -31.30
CA ARG A 203 -3.71 -2.99 -32.59
C ARG A 203 -3.28 -4.45 -32.48
N ALA A 204 -2.62 -4.85 -31.40
CA ALA A 204 -2.25 -6.25 -31.18
C ALA A 204 -3.49 -7.15 -31.01
N LEU A 205 -4.51 -6.69 -30.28
CA LEU A 205 -5.79 -7.40 -30.15
C LEU A 205 -6.53 -7.53 -31.50
N GLU A 206 -6.44 -6.52 -32.37
CA GLU A 206 -7.02 -6.54 -33.72
C GLU A 206 -6.44 -7.63 -34.63
N TYR A 207 -5.20 -8.07 -34.41
CA TYR A 207 -4.64 -9.24 -35.11
C TYR A 207 -5.24 -10.57 -34.62
N GLY A 208 -5.89 -10.57 -33.46
CA GLY A 208 -6.58 -11.70 -32.88
C GLY A 208 -5.81 -12.35 -31.72
N MET A 209 -6.27 -12.06 -30.50
CA MET A 209 -5.88 -12.81 -29.30
C MET A 209 -6.87 -13.97 -29.07
N PRO A 210 -6.41 -15.23 -28.94
CA PRO A 210 -7.31 -16.34 -28.61
C PRO A 210 -7.94 -16.13 -27.22
N PRO A 211 -9.06 -16.80 -26.90
CA PRO A 211 -9.57 -16.84 -25.53
C PRO A 211 -8.43 -17.22 -24.58
N THR A 212 -8.18 -16.42 -23.56
CA THR A 212 -7.00 -16.55 -22.68
C THR A 212 -7.44 -16.26 -21.25
N SER A 213 -6.77 -16.86 -20.28
CA SER A 213 -6.87 -16.43 -18.89
C SER A 213 -5.49 -16.01 -18.38
N GLY A 214 -5.45 -14.85 -17.73
CA GLY A 214 -4.27 -14.33 -17.05
C GLY A 214 -4.41 -14.37 -15.54
N MET A 215 -3.27 -14.45 -14.86
CA MET A 215 -3.19 -14.33 -13.40
C MET A 215 -1.88 -13.64 -13.01
N GLY A 216 -1.98 -12.69 -12.09
CA GLY A 216 -0.86 -12.14 -11.33
C GLY A 216 -0.87 -12.69 -9.91
N ILE A 217 0.29 -13.08 -9.38
CA ILE A 217 0.50 -13.45 -7.97
C ILE A 217 1.50 -12.49 -7.34
N GLY A 218 1.13 -11.90 -6.20
CA GLY A 218 2.01 -11.12 -5.35
C GLY A 218 3.00 -12.02 -4.62
N MET A 219 4.19 -12.19 -5.18
CA MET A 219 5.17 -13.15 -4.68
C MET A 219 5.69 -12.79 -3.28
N ASP A 220 5.86 -11.49 -2.98
CA ASP A 220 6.34 -11.09 -1.65
C ASP A 220 5.30 -11.43 -0.56
N ARG A 221 4.00 -11.22 -0.83
CA ARG A 221 2.91 -11.64 0.07
C ARG A 221 2.86 -13.17 0.21
N LEU A 222 2.99 -13.93 -0.89
CA LEU A 222 3.07 -15.38 -0.81
C LEU A 222 4.22 -15.85 0.10
N ILE A 223 5.41 -15.26 -0.06
CA ILE A 223 6.57 -15.57 0.77
C ILE A 223 6.30 -15.21 2.24
N MET A 224 5.67 -14.06 2.52
CA MET A 224 5.26 -13.69 3.89
C MET A 224 4.43 -14.80 4.57
N TYR A 225 3.45 -15.38 3.87
CA TYR A 225 2.63 -16.46 4.41
C TYR A 225 3.40 -17.76 4.60
N LEU A 226 4.19 -18.19 3.61
CA LEU A 226 4.95 -19.44 3.70
C LEU A 226 6.05 -19.40 4.77
N THR A 227 6.55 -18.19 5.11
CA THR A 227 7.64 -17.99 6.06
C THR A 227 7.20 -17.42 7.41
N ASN A 228 5.89 -17.25 7.64
CA ASN A 228 5.33 -16.68 8.87
C ASN A 228 5.87 -15.28 9.21
N ASN A 229 5.99 -14.41 8.20
CA ASN A 229 6.49 -13.05 8.36
C ASN A 229 5.38 -12.02 8.15
N ALA A 230 4.94 -11.35 9.21
CA ALA A 230 3.81 -10.43 9.19
C ALA A 230 4.13 -9.01 8.63
N SER A 231 5.32 -8.82 8.04
CA SER A 231 5.76 -7.58 7.42
C SER A 231 6.54 -7.91 6.14
N ILE A 232 6.22 -7.21 5.05
CA ILE A 232 6.91 -7.34 3.75
C ILE A 232 8.41 -7.03 3.87
N GLN A 233 8.79 -6.20 4.84
CA GLN A 233 10.19 -5.84 5.07
C GLN A 233 11.05 -7.03 5.52
N GLU A 234 10.44 -8.05 6.12
CA GLU A 234 11.17 -9.26 6.58
C GLU A 234 11.46 -10.24 5.44
N VAL A 235 10.79 -10.08 4.28
CA VAL A 235 10.96 -10.94 3.10
C VAL A 235 11.70 -10.23 1.96
N LEU A 236 12.11 -8.98 2.17
CA LEU A 236 12.92 -8.20 1.25
C LEU A 236 14.30 -7.97 1.86
N LEU A 237 15.38 -8.25 1.09
CA LEU A 237 16.75 -8.01 1.58
C LEU A 237 17.03 -6.53 1.84
N PHE A 238 16.47 -5.65 1.01
CA PHE A 238 16.64 -4.20 1.09
C PHE A 238 15.28 -3.52 0.84
N PRO A 239 14.39 -3.47 1.84
CA PRO A 239 13.11 -2.77 1.72
C PRO A 239 13.34 -1.25 1.59
N GLN A 240 12.39 -0.55 0.99
CA GLN A 240 12.46 0.90 0.91
C GLN A 240 12.32 1.50 2.32
N MET A 241 13.34 2.25 2.74
CA MET A 241 13.33 2.95 4.02
C MET A 241 12.94 4.41 3.82
N ARG A 242 12.29 4.99 4.84
CA ARG A 242 12.15 6.45 4.90
C ARG A 242 13.53 7.06 5.10
N PRO A 243 13.90 8.13 4.37
CA PRO A 243 15.16 8.81 4.60
C PRO A 243 15.31 9.21 6.07
N GLU A 244 16.53 9.08 6.59
CA GLU A 244 16.83 9.59 7.93
C GLU A 244 16.45 11.07 8.00
N LYS A 245 15.71 11.44 9.03
CA LYS A 245 15.54 12.85 9.37
C LYS A 245 16.91 13.35 9.79
N LYS A 246 17.65 13.98 8.86
CA LYS A 246 18.83 14.77 9.22
C LYS A 246 18.35 15.77 10.27
N GLN A 247 18.72 15.57 11.54
CA GLN A 247 18.74 16.68 12.48
C GLN A 247 19.52 17.76 11.75
N ALA A 248 18.91 18.93 11.54
CA ALA A 248 19.58 20.03 10.90
C ALA A 248 20.93 20.18 11.61
N SER A 249 22.03 19.86 10.92
CA SER A 249 23.35 20.18 11.40
C SER A 249 23.34 21.69 11.50
N VAL A 250 23.13 22.21 12.70
CA VAL A 250 23.11 23.64 12.93
C VAL A 250 24.50 24.10 12.53
N GLU A 251 24.61 24.77 11.39
CA GLU A 251 25.86 25.44 11.02
C GLU A 251 26.05 26.58 12.02
N LEU A 252 26.82 26.27 13.05
CA LEU A 252 27.17 27.25 14.06
C LEU A 252 28.07 28.31 13.44
N SER A 253 27.79 29.57 13.75
CA SER A 253 28.71 30.67 13.45
C SER A 253 30.04 30.45 14.18
N ASP A 254 31.11 31.12 13.76
CA ASP A 254 32.41 30.99 14.43
C ASP A 254 32.34 31.41 15.90
N GLU A 255 31.50 32.40 16.22
CA GLU A 255 31.23 32.82 17.60
C GLU A 255 30.49 31.76 18.41
N GLU A 256 29.52 31.07 17.80
CA GLU A 256 28.75 30.01 18.45
C GLU A 256 29.63 28.77 18.70
N LYS A 257 30.47 28.40 17.73
CA LYS A 257 31.49 27.34 17.90
C LYS A 257 32.44 27.67 19.04
N PHE A 258 32.89 28.92 19.12
CA PHE A 258 33.81 29.36 20.17
C PHE A 258 33.17 29.25 21.56
N ILE A 259 31.91 29.65 21.72
CA ILE A 259 31.17 29.49 23.00
C ILE A 259 31.02 28.00 23.36
N VAL A 260 30.67 27.15 22.39
CA VAL A 260 30.55 25.69 22.61
C VAL A 260 31.89 25.09 23.02
N ASP A 261 33.00 25.50 22.40
CA ASP A 261 34.34 25.01 22.75
C ASP A 261 34.78 25.45 24.15
N LEU A 262 34.42 26.67 24.58
CA LEU A 262 34.67 27.11 25.96
C LEU A 262 33.90 26.24 26.95
N LEU A 263 32.62 25.97 26.69
CA LEU A 263 31.80 25.09 27.54
C LEU A 263 32.36 23.66 27.59
N LYS A 264 32.78 23.09 26.45
CA LYS A 264 33.40 21.75 26.41
C LYS A 264 34.69 21.67 27.22
N LYS A 265 35.50 22.73 27.21
CA LYS A 265 36.74 22.83 28.01
C LYS A 265 36.46 22.96 29.51
N SER A 266 35.25 23.34 29.89
CA SER A 266 34.79 23.48 31.27
C SER A 266 33.79 22.38 31.65
N GLU A 267 34.01 21.14 31.21
CA GLU A 267 33.15 19.99 31.56
C GLU A 267 31.67 20.23 31.24
N ASN A 268 31.40 20.88 30.10
CA ASN A 268 30.07 21.24 29.60
C ASN A 268 29.29 22.22 30.48
N LYS A 269 29.93 22.88 31.45
CA LYS A 269 29.25 23.79 32.38
C LYS A 269 30.15 24.95 32.82
N MET A 270 29.67 26.18 32.70
CA MET A 270 30.43 27.37 33.10
C MET A 270 29.52 28.46 33.68
N ASP A 271 30.02 29.23 34.65
CA ASP A 271 29.34 30.43 35.12
C ASP A 271 29.11 31.40 33.95
N LEU A 272 27.90 31.96 33.84
CA LEU A 272 27.47 32.83 32.74
C LEU A 272 28.34 34.09 32.64
N THR A 273 28.74 34.65 33.79
CA THR A 273 29.57 35.87 33.84
C THR A 273 30.98 35.54 33.37
N GLN A 274 31.54 34.43 33.84
CA GLN A 274 32.85 33.97 33.39
C GLN A 274 32.86 33.60 31.91
N LEU A 275 31.84 32.86 31.43
CA LEU A 275 31.71 32.50 30.02
C LEU A 275 31.62 33.74 29.13
N LYS A 276 30.88 34.77 29.55
CA LYS A 276 30.78 36.04 28.82
C LYS A 276 32.11 36.78 28.74
N ILE A 277 32.90 36.76 29.82
CA ILE A 277 34.25 37.35 29.84
C ILE A 277 35.20 36.56 28.94
N SER A 278 35.20 35.22 29.04
CA SER A 278 36.06 34.33 28.26
C SER A 278 35.73 34.34 26.76
N ALA A 279 34.45 34.50 26.40
CA ALA A 279 34.02 34.62 25.01
C ALA A 279 34.50 35.93 24.36
N ASN A 280 34.66 37.00 25.16
CA ASN A 280 35.11 38.33 24.73
C ASN A 280 34.41 38.87 23.46
N LEU A 281 33.12 38.55 23.33
CA LEU A 281 32.29 38.99 22.21
C LEU A 281 31.65 40.36 22.51
N SER A 282 31.35 41.13 21.46
CA SER A 282 30.52 42.33 21.63
C SER A 282 29.12 41.95 22.13
N GLY A 283 28.45 42.83 22.87
CA GLY A 283 27.13 42.53 23.45
C GLY A 283 26.12 42.03 22.41
N LYS A 284 26.10 42.65 21.22
CA LYS A 284 25.22 42.23 20.11
C LYS A 284 25.53 40.83 19.59
N LYS A 285 26.82 40.47 19.46
CA LYS A 285 27.23 39.13 19.00
C LYS A 285 26.93 38.08 20.06
N TRP A 286 27.25 38.37 21.32
CA TRP A 286 26.94 37.50 22.46
C TRP A 286 25.45 37.16 22.55
N ASP A 287 24.58 38.18 22.53
CA ASP A 287 23.14 37.97 22.66
C ASP A 287 22.57 37.18 21.47
N ALA A 288 23.07 37.41 20.26
CA ALA A 288 22.68 36.66 19.07
C ALA A 288 23.09 35.18 19.16
N SER A 289 24.36 34.91 19.48
CA SER A 289 24.90 33.54 19.57
C SER A 289 24.24 32.75 20.70
N MET A 290 24.07 33.33 21.90
CA MET A 290 23.41 32.64 23.01
C MET A 290 21.93 32.35 22.75
N LYS A 291 21.22 33.28 22.11
CA LYS A 291 19.82 33.07 21.71
C LYS A 291 19.70 31.94 20.68
N ASN A 292 20.61 31.88 19.72
CA ASN A 292 20.58 30.87 18.67
C ASN A 292 20.96 29.48 19.21
N LEU A 293 22.02 29.40 20.02
CA LEU A 293 22.42 28.17 20.72
C LEU A 293 21.28 27.61 21.59
N SER A 294 20.57 28.47 22.33
CA SER A 294 19.40 28.06 23.11
C SER A 294 18.21 27.65 22.24
N LYS A 295 17.93 28.38 21.15
CA LYS A 295 16.88 28.03 20.17
C LYS A 295 17.12 26.65 19.54
N HIS A 296 18.38 26.30 19.31
CA HIS A 296 18.80 25.01 18.78
C HIS A 296 18.93 23.91 19.85
N GLY A 297 18.60 24.22 21.11
CA GLY A 297 18.66 23.26 22.21
C GLY A 297 20.07 22.87 22.64
N LEU A 298 21.10 23.60 22.20
CA LEU A 298 22.51 23.31 22.47
C LEU A 298 22.98 23.86 23.82
N THR A 299 22.34 24.90 24.34
CA THR A 299 22.68 25.46 25.65
C THR A 299 21.45 25.73 26.50
N LYS A 300 21.61 25.59 27.81
CA LYS A 300 20.60 25.88 28.82
C LYS A 300 21.21 26.73 29.92
N VAL A 301 20.50 27.78 30.35
CA VAL A 301 20.91 28.58 31.51
C VAL A 301 20.15 28.08 32.74
N ALA A 302 20.88 27.65 33.76
CA ALA A 302 20.35 27.25 35.06
C ALA A 302 20.76 28.25 36.14
N VAL A 303 19.97 28.33 37.21
CA VAL A 303 20.28 29.16 38.40
C VAL A 303 20.78 28.23 39.50
N GLU A 304 21.98 28.47 40.00
CA GLU A 304 22.58 27.69 41.08
C GLU A 304 22.96 28.63 42.23
N GLY A 305 22.12 28.67 43.26
CA GLY A 305 22.29 29.63 44.36
C GLY A 305 22.12 31.07 43.89
N GLU A 306 23.16 31.90 44.06
CA GLU A 306 23.17 33.30 43.63
C GLU A 306 23.77 33.51 42.23
N SER A 307 24.26 32.45 41.57
CA SER A 307 24.89 32.53 40.24
C SER A 307 24.03 31.91 39.13
N LYS A 308 24.33 32.28 37.88
CA LYS A 308 23.73 31.69 36.68
C LYS A 308 24.80 30.89 35.97
N VAL A 309 24.51 29.64 35.65
CA VAL A 309 25.41 28.74 34.92
C VAL A 309 24.83 28.42 33.55
N VAL A 310 25.70 28.28 32.56
CA VAL A 310 25.37 27.82 31.22
C VAL A 310 25.85 26.38 31.08
N GLU A 311 24.94 25.50 30.72
CA GLU A 311 25.19 24.08 30.46
C GLU A 311 25.08 23.82 28.95
N LEU A 312 26.02 23.06 28.40
CA LEU A 312 25.91 22.51 27.05
C LEU A 312 24.98 21.30 27.10
N VAL A 313 23.92 21.33 26.31
CA VAL A 313 22.90 20.28 26.23
C VAL A 313 23.03 19.62 24.87
N GLY A 314 23.49 18.38 24.84
CA GLY A 314 23.79 17.64 23.61
C GLY A 314 24.57 16.38 23.91
#